data_AF-A0A2V8KYT3-F1
#
_entry.id   AF-A0A2V8KYT3-F1
#
_cell.length_a   1.000
_cell.length_b   1.000
_cell.length_c   1.000
_cell.angle_alpha   90.00
_cell.angle_beta   90.00
_cell.angle_gamma   90.00
#
_symmetry.space_group_name_H-M   'P 1'
#
loop_
_entity.id
_entity.type
_entity.pdbx_description
1 polymer ?
#
loop_
_entity_poly.entity_id
_entity_poly.type
_entity_poly.pdbx_seq_one_letter_code
_entity_poly.pdbx_strand_id
1 'polypeptide(L)'
;MNGSLVQSTQVATEAIPWDREFPGTRHFSVGYLSYRLPTIMDVPEQTQVFVNSLEPRWFFGTKGFAETAIGAPPGALANAIYNACGVRIREHPITREKIMAGLKAKGGIG
;
A
#
# COMPACT_ATOMS: atom_id res chain seq x y z
N MET A 1 7.51 9.57 9.34
CA MET A 1 6.34 8.97 8.67
C MET A 1 6.56 8.72 7.17
N ASN A 2 7.40 9.51 6.48
CA ASN A 2 7.61 9.33 5.04
C ASN A 2 8.02 7.90 4.65
N GLY A 3 8.97 7.30 5.36
CA GLY A 3 9.43 5.94 5.07
C GLY A 3 8.33 4.88 5.23
N SER A 4 7.59 4.90 6.34
CA SER A 4 6.49 3.96 6.58
C SER A 4 5.33 4.15 5.60
N LEU A 5 5.04 5.39 5.19
CA LEU A 5 4.06 5.67 4.15
C LEU A 5 4.51 5.08 2.81
N VAL A 6 5.74 5.32 2.37
CA VAL A 6 6.28 4.77 1.11
C VAL A 6 6.26 3.25 1.11
N GLN A 7 6.69 2.62 2.22
CA GLN A 7 6.65 1.16 2.37
C GLN A 7 5.21 0.63 2.31
N SER A 8 4.26 1.29 2.97
CA SER A 8 2.86 0.86 2.97
C SER A 8 2.19 0.97 1.61
N THR A 9 2.50 2.03 0.85
CA THR A 9 2.04 2.19 -0.52
C THR A 9 2.57 1.05 -1.39
N GLN A 10 3.85 0.70 -1.23
CA GLN A 10 4.44 -0.45 -1.92
C GLN A 10 3.73 -1.76 -1.55
N VAL A 11 3.46 -2.01 -0.27
CA VAL A 11 2.71 -3.22 0.16
C VAL A 11 1.31 -3.26 -0.46
N ALA A 12 0.68 -2.09 -0.65
CA ALA A 12 -0.65 -2.04 -1.23
C ALA A 12 -0.67 -2.37 -2.73
N THR A 13 0.39 -2.05 -3.47
CA THR A 13 0.44 -2.11 -4.95
C THR A 13 1.30 -3.23 -5.51
N GLU A 14 2.30 -3.70 -4.77
CA GLU A 14 3.26 -4.70 -5.22
C GLU A 14 3.03 -6.05 -4.53
N ALA A 15 3.32 -7.13 -5.25
CA ALA A 15 3.35 -8.47 -4.70
C ALA A 15 4.69 -9.13 -4.96
N ILE A 16 5.02 -10.12 -4.12
CA ILE A 16 6.14 -11.01 -4.36
C ILE A 16 5.69 -12.06 -5.40
N PRO A 17 6.25 -12.06 -6.62
CA PRO A 17 5.90 -13.06 -7.63
C PRO A 17 6.43 -14.45 -7.23
N TRP A 18 5.50 -15.40 -7.14
CA TRP A 18 5.80 -16.82 -6.92
C TRP A 18 6.18 -17.53 -8.22
N ASP A 19 6.97 -18.60 -8.07
CA ASP A 19 7.23 -19.53 -9.16
C ASP A 19 5.93 -20.21 -9.61
N ARG A 20 5.71 -20.26 -10.93
CA ARG A 20 4.52 -20.88 -11.52
C ARG A 20 4.59 -22.41 -11.45
N GLU A 21 5.79 -22.98 -11.51
CA GLU A 21 6.00 -24.43 -11.42
C GLU A 21 5.99 -24.91 -9.97
N PHE A 22 6.47 -24.06 -9.04
CA PHE A 22 6.59 -24.38 -7.61
C PHE A 22 5.98 -23.27 -6.72
N PRO A 23 4.66 -23.05 -6.79
CA PRO A 23 4.00 -22.00 -6.02
C PRO A 23 4.11 -22.28 -4.52
N GLY A 24 4.45 -21.26 -3.73
CA GLY A 24 4.55 -21.32 -2.27
C GLY A 24 5.89 -21.84 -1.72
N THR A 25 6.76 -22.40 -2.55
CA THR A 25 8.10 -22.87 -2.13
C THR A 25 9.23 -22.04 -2.74
N ARG A 26 9.04 -21.42 -3.90
CA ARG A 26 10.04 -20.58 -4.57
C ARG A 26 9.43 -19.30 -5.12
N HIS A 27 10.11 -18.16 -4.91
CA HIS A 27 9.78 -16.87 -5.53
C HIS A 27 10.90 -16.41 -6.47
N PHE A 28 10.54 -15.67 -7.53
CA PHE A 28 11.53 -15.12 -8.49
C PHE A 28 12.12 -13.77 -8.06
N SER A 29 11.56 -13.20 -6.99
CA SER A 29 11.91 -11.92 -6.39
C SER A 29 13.22 -11.98 -5.58
N VAL A 30 14.33 -12.35 -6.21
CA VAL A 30 15.65 -12.52 -5.56
C VAL A 30 16.61 -11.34 -5.77
N GLY A 31 16.17 -10.26 -6.41
CA GLY A 31 16.96 -9.03 -6.57
C GLY A 31 16.11 -7.80 -6.85
N TYR A 32 16.72 -6.61 -6.85
CA TYR A 32 16.02 -5.33 -6.98
C TYR A 32 15.37 -5.08 -8.36
N LEU A 33 15.75 -5.86 -9.37
CA LEU A 33 15.11 -5.87 -10.68
C LEU A 33 13.84 -6.72 -10.69
N SER A 34 13.80 -7.80 -9.91
CA SER A 34 12.64 -8.70 -9.82
C SER A 34 11.68 -8.35 -8.69
N TYR A 35 12.13 -7.62 -7.67
CA TYR A 35 11.30 -6.95 -6.69
C TYR A 35 11.39 -5.44 -6.88
N ARG A 36 10.36 -4.84 -7.48
CA ARG A 36 10.35 -3.41 -7.75
C ARG A 36 10.32 -2.65 -6.43
N LEU A 37 11.42 -1.95 -6.13
CA LEU A 37 11.45 -0.95 -5.07
C LEU A 37 10.87 0.38 -5.57
N PRO A 38 10.17 1.13 -4.70
CA PRO A 38 9.70 2.46 -5.03
C PRO A 38 10.90 3.37 -5.31
N THR A 39 10.80 4.10 -6.41
CA THR A 39 11.72 5.17 -6.76
C THR A 39 11.24 6.48 -6.15
N ILE A 40 12.07 7.53 -6.24
CA ILE A 40 11.67 8.87 -5.79
C ILE A 40 10.40 9.39 -6.48
N MET A 41 10.13 8.92 -7.71
CA MET A 41 8.96 9.31 -8.50
C MET A 41 7.67 8.62 -8.05
N ASP A 42 7.78 7.52 -7.28
CA ASP A 42 6.64 6.77 -6.77
C ASP A 42 6.16 7.30 -5.41
N VAL A 43 6.89 8.26 -4.81
CA VAL A 43 6.56 8.85 -3.51
C VAL A 43 5.42 9.87 -3.68
N PRO A 44 4.25 9.65 -3.06
CA PRO A 44 3.16 10.61 -3.14
C PRO A 44 3.49 11.89 -2.35
N GLU A 45 2.90 13.00 -2.80
CA GLU A 45 2.86 14.22 -2.00
C GLU A 45 2.16 13.92 -0.66
N GLN A 46 2.74 14.42 0.43
CA GLN A 46 2.31 14.07 1.78
C GLN A 46 2.37 15.27 2.71
N THR A 47 1.32 15.46 3.48
CA THR A 47 1.26 16.44 4.56
C THR A 47 1.31 15.70 5.90
N GLN A 48 2.32 16.02 6.71
CA GLN A 48 2.49 15.39 8.02
C GLN A 48 1.95 16.29 9.12
N VAL A 49 1.06 15.75 9.95
CA VAL A 49 0.49 16.45 11.10
C VAL A 49 0.93 15.73 12.37
N PHE A 50 1.58 16.47 13.28
CA PHE A 50 1.95 15.94 14.58
C PHE A 50 0.85 16.23 15.59
N VAL A 51 0.32 15.17 16.21
CA VAL A 51 -0.71 15.28 17.26
C VAL A 51 -0.06 15.03 18.61
N ASN A 52 0.06 16.07 19.42
CA ASN A 52 0.61 15.97 20.76
C ASN A 52 -0.45 15.40 21.73
N SER A 53 -0.48 14.08 21.87
CA SER A 53 -1.30 13.40 22.86
C SER A 53 -0.40 12.74 23.90
N LEU A 54 -0.54 13.13 25.17
CA LEU A 54 0.29 12.61 26.26
C LEU A 54 -0.12 11.16 26.59
N GLU A 55 0.87 10.31 26.85
CA GLU A 55 0.66 8.96 27.43
C GLU A 55 0.74 9.05 28.95
N PRO A 56 -0.38 8.93 29.69
CA PRO A 56 -0.39 9.12 31.14
C PRO A 56 0.47 8.09 31.89
N ARG A 57 0.77 6.93 31.28
CA ARG A 57 1.49 5.84 31.93
C ARG A 57 3.01 5.88 31.71
N TRP A 58 3.51 6.76 30.85
CA TRP A 58 4.93 6.78 30.48
C TRP A 58 5.61 8.07 30.92
N PHE A 59 6.87 7.94 31.37
CA PHE A 59 7.68 9.09 31.76
C PHE A 59 7.85 10.04 30.56
N PHE A 60 7.64 11.34 30.77
CA PHE A 60 7.54 12.37 29.73
C PHE A 60 6.35 12.28 28.76
N GLY A 61 5.41 11.35 28.95
CA GLY A 61 4.18 11.29 28.16
C GLY A 61 4.37 10.86 26.70
N THR A 62 5.47 10.21 26.35
CA THR A 62 5.80 9.82 24.96
C THR A 62 5.12 8.53 24.51
N LYS A 63 4.97 8.36 23.18
CA LYS A 63 4.35 7.21 22.52
C LYS A 63 5.20 6.74 21.34
N GLY A 64 5.15 5.43 21.05
CA GLY A 64 5.75 4.86 19.84
C GLY A 64 5.03 5.35 18.58
N PHE A 65 5.78 5.58 17.50
CA PHE A 65 5.26 6.27 16.30
C PHE A 65 5.78 5.74 14.96
N ALA A 66 6.83 4.91 14.95
CA ALA A 66 7.50 4.53 13.69
C ALA A 66 6.56 3.72 12.75
N GLU A 67 5.74 2.83 13.31
CA GLU A 67 4.92 1.88 12.57
C GLU A 67 3.48 2.34 12.36
N THR A 68 3.01 3.38 13.06
CA THR A 68 1.60 3.80 13.01
C THR A 68 1.11 4.16 11.62
N ALA A 69 2.01 4.60 10.74
CA ALA A 69 1.67 4.96 9.36
C ALA A 69 1.72 3.79 8.37
N ILE A 70 2.03 2.54 8.80
CA ILE A 70 2.18 1.42 7.86
C ILE A 70 0.84 0.75 7.50
N GLY A 71 -0.09 0.66 8.45
CA GLY A 71 -1.33 -0.13 8.29
C GLY A 71 -2.50 0.64 7.67
N ALA A 72 -2.56 1.95 7.86
CA ALA A 72 -3.66 2.78 7.36
C ALA A 72 -3.66 3.01 5.83
N PRO A 73 -2.50 3.22 5.17
CA PRO A 73 -2.48 3.61 3.76
C PRO A 73 -3.06 2.59 2.77
N PRO A 74 -2.89 1.26 2.92
CA PRO A 74 -3.51 0.29 2.01
C PRO A 74 -5.04 0.41 1.95
N GLY A 75 -5.69 0.58 3.10
CA GLY A 75 -7.14 0.80 3.17
C GLY A 75 -7.56 2.17 2.65
N ALA A 76 -6.78 3.22 2.95
CA ALA A 76 -7.02 4.56 2.42
C ALA A 76 -6.93 4.59 0.87
N LEU A 77 -5.94 3.91 0.29
CA LEU A 77 -5.77 3.79 -1.15
C LEU A 77 -6.92 3.03 -1.81
N ALA A 78 -7.34 1.91 -1.23
CA ALA A 78 -8.49 1.14 -1.73
C ALA A 78 -9.80 1.97 -1.72
N ASN A 79 -10.01 2.77 -0.67
CA ASN A 79 -11.14 3.68 -0.57
C ASN A 79 -11.06 4.83 -1.57
N ALA A 80 -9.87 5.40 -1.80
CA ALA A 80 -9.65 6.45 -2.79
C ALA A 80 -9.97 5.96 -4.21
N ILE A 81 -9.54 4.74 -4.57
CA ILE A 81 -9.87 4.10 -5.85
C ILE A 81 -11.37 3.91 -5.99
N TYR A 82 -12.04 3.40 -4.95
CA TYR A 82 -13.49 3.26 -4.96
C TYR A 82 -14.19 4.62 -5.12
N ASN A 83 -13.72 5.68 -4.48
CA ASN A 83 -14.29 7.01 -4.65
C ASN A 83 -14.09 7.54 -6.08
N ALA A 84 -12.90 7.34 -6.66
CA ALA A 84 -12.55 7.86 -7.97
C ALA A 84 -13.31 7.17 -9.12
N CYS A 85 -13.50 5.85 -9.07
CA CYS A 85 -14.05 5.10 -10.20
C CYS A 85 -15.17 4.11 -9.82
N GLY A 86 -15.53 4.03 -8.54
CA GLY A 86 -16.56 3.15 -8.02
C GLY A 86 -16.20 1.67 -8.02
N VAL A 87 -14.97 1.29 -8.40
CA VAL A 87 -14.49 -0.09 -8.38
C VAL A 87 -14.00 -0.42 -6.97
N ARG A 88 -14.52 -1.50 -6.37
CA ARG A 88 -14.11 -1.93 -5.03
C ARG A 88 -13.13 -3.09 -5.11
N ILE A 89 -11.89 -2.84 -4.68
CA ILE A 89 -10.85 -3.87 -4.53
C ILE A 89 -10.75 -4.23 -3.06
N ARG A 90 -10.84 -5.53 -2.74
CA ARG A 90 -10.77 -6.07 -1.37
C ARG A 90 -9.52 -6.92 -1.10
N GLU A 91 -8.69 -7.09 -2.12
CA GLU A 91 -7.54 -7.98 -2.07
C GLU A 91 -6.31 -7.25 -2.59
N HIS A 92 -5.25 -7.24 -1.78
CA HIS A 92 -3.92 -6.81 -2.21
C HIS A 92 -3.25 -7.89 -3.07
N PRO A 93 -2.33 -7.50 -3.98
CA PRO A 93 -2.02 -6.13 -4.38
C PRO A 93 -3.15 -5.50 -5.20
N ILE A 94 -3.26 -4.17 -5.14
CA ILE A 94 -4.18 -3.39 -5.95
C ILE A 94 -3.53 -3.14 -7.31
N THR A 95 -3.77 -4.05 -8.27
CA THR A 95 -3.16 -3.94 -9.60
C THR A 95 -4.06 -3.22 -10.60
N ARG A 96 -3.44 -2.71 -11.67
CA ARG A 96 -4.16 -2.09 -12.80
C ARG A 96 -5.18 -3.04 -13.40
N GLU A 97 -4.84 -4.33 -13.53
CA GLU A 97 -5.70 -5.35 -14.13
C GLU A 97 -6.99 -5.52 -13.31
N LYS A 98 -6.89 -5.53 -11.97
CA LYS A 98 -8.06 -5.58 -11.08
C LYS A 98 -8.95 -4.35 -11.25
N ILE A 99 -8.35 -3.16 -11.37
CA ILE A 99 -9.09 -1.91 -11.60
C ILE A 99 -9.80 -1.97 -12.97
N MET A 100 -9.09 -2.34 -14.03
CA MET A 100 -9.62 -2.42 -15.40
C MET A 100 -10.73 -3.47 -15.52
N ALA A 101 -10.57 -4.62 -14.88
CA ALA A 101 -11.60 -5.65 -14.83
C ALA A 101 -12.88 -5.13 -14.15
N GLY A 102 -12.73 -4.41 -13.03
CA GLY A 102 -13.86 -3.78 -12.35
C GLY A 102 -14.55 -2.69 -13.17
N LEU A 103 -13.79 -1.91 -13.95
CA LEU A 103 -14.36 -0.89 -14.85
C LEU A 103 -15.15 -1.52 -16.00
N LYS A 104 -14.62 -2.59 -16.61
CA LYS A 104 -15.32 -3.36 -17.66
C LYS A 104 -16.61 -3.96 -17.13
N ALA A 105 -16.58 -4.58 -15.95
CA ALA A 105 -17.77 -5.17 -15.33
C ALA A 105 -18.87 -4.14 -15.04
N LYS A 106 -18.50 -2.86 -14.84
CA LYS A 106 -19.42 -1.75 -14.65
C LYS A 106 -19.98 -1.14 -15.94
N GLY A 107 -19.50 -1.55 -17.12
CA GLY A 107 -19.87 -0.95 -18.40
C GLY A 107 -19.26 0.44 -18.63
N GLY A 108 -18.20 0.81 -17.89
CA GLY A 108 -17.59 2.15 -17.98
C GLY A 108 -16.66 2.35 -19.18
N ILE A 109 -16.28 1.29 -19.88
CA ILE A 109 -15.41 1.34 -21.07
C ILE A 109 -15.83 0.22 -22.03
N GLY A 110 -16.51 0.61 -23.11
CA GLY A 110 -16.75 -0.16 -24.33
C GLY A 110 -16.25 0.66 -25.52
#